data_AF-A0A920TU47-F1
#
_entry.id   AF-A0A920TU47-F1
#
_cell.length_a   1.000
_cell.length_b   1.000
_cell.length_c   1.000
_cell.angle_alpha   90.00
_cell.angle_beta   90.00
_cell.angle_gamma   90.00
#
_symmetry.space_group_name_H-M   'P 1'
#
loop_
_entity.id
_entity.type
_entity.pdbx_description
1 polymer ?
#
loop_
_entity_poly.entity_id
_entity_poly.type
_entity_poly.pdbx_seq_one_letter_code
_entity_poly.pdbx_strand_id
1 'polypeptide(L)'
;MVERDVIFTNSARVHAKPMAETVLAMILYFGRGLDLAVANQKKSVWDTEPYYMEGAPLNELSELTVGVLGFGGVGSEVSVRVAGLGARVGAL
;
A
#
# COMPACT_ATOMS: atom_id res chain seq x y z
N MET A 1 17.05 -25.93 2.43
CA MET A 1 16.50 -26.16 1.06
C MET A 1 17.57 -25.89 0.00
N VAL A 2 18.81 -26.39 0.19
CA VAL A 2 19.94 -26.17 -0.73
C VAL A 2 20.70 -27.49 -1.02
N GLU A 3 20.34 -28.59 -0.35
CA GLU A 3 21.11 -29.85 -0.37
C GLU A 3 20.65 -30.90 -1.40
N ARG A 4 19.75 -30.56 -2.33
CA ARG A 4 19.24 -31.51 -3.33
C ARG A 4 19.34 -30.90 -4.72
N ASP A 5 19.85 -31.69 -5.66
CA ASP A 5 19.98 -31.34 -7.08
C ASP A 5 18.62 -31.41 -7.79
N VAL A 6 17.74 -30.46 -7.46
CA VAL A 6 16.40 -30.32 -8.03
C VAL A 6 16.25 -28.90 -8.55
N ILE A 7 15.83 -28.76 -9.81
CA ILE A 7 15.56 -27.44 -10.40
C ILE A 7 14.28 -26.88 -9.77
N PHE A 8 14.43 -25.80 -9.00
CA PHE A 8 13.32 -25.04 -8.44
C PHE A 8 13.00 -23.84 -9.34
N THR A 9 11.74 -23.74 -9.76
CA THR A 9 11.25 -22.62 -10.57
C THR A 9 10.12 -21.90 -9.84
N ASN A 10 9.86 -20.66 -10.21
CA ASN A 10 8.76 -19.87 -9.66
C ASN A 10 8.16 -18.95 -10.73
N SER A 11 7.02 -18.33 -10.41
CA SER A 11 6.35 -17.34 -11.25
C SER A 11 6.85 -15.92 -10.99
N ALA A 12 8.17 -15.75 -10.80
CA ALA A 12 8.73 -14.44 -10.46
C ALA A 12 8.27 -13.36 -11.44
N ARG A 13 7.91 -12.19 -10.89
CA ARG A 13 7.42 -10.98 -11.59
C ARG A 13 6.04 -11.07 -12.27
N VAL A 14 5.47 -12.25 -12.51
CA VAL A 14 4.16 -12.37 -13.20
C VAL A 14 3.06 -11.59 -12.47
N HIS A 15 3.08 -11.59 -11.14
CA HIS A 15 2.08 -10.91 -10.30
C HIS A 15 2.54 -9.53 -9.78
N ALA A 16 3.64 -8.99 -10.28
CA ALA A 16 4.20 -7.75 -9.74
C ALA A 16 3.22 -6.56 -9.79
N LYS A 17 2.61 -6.33 -10.96
CA LYS A 17 1.64 -5.25 -11.19
C LYS A 17 0.36 -5.36 -10.34
N PRO A 18 -0.36 -6.50 -10.33
CA PRO A 18 -1.58 -6.60 -9.51
C PRO A 18 -1.29 -6.51 -8.01
N MET A 19 -0.13 -7.02 -7.55
CA MET A 19 0.30 -6.82 -6.16
C MET A 19 0.57 -5.35 -5.86
N ALA A 20 1.24 -4.62 -6.77
CA ALA A 20 1.47 -3.20 -6.61
C ALA A 20 0.17 -2.37 -6.56
N GLU A 21 -0.84 -2.75 -7.34
CA GLU A 21 -2.17 -2.12 -7.31
C GLU A 21 -2.88 -2.35 -5.99
N THR A 22 -2.77 -3.57 -5.44
CA THR A 22 -3.33 -3.88 -4.12
C THR A 22 -2.62 -3.09 -3.02
N VAL A 23 -1.29 -2.95 -3.08
CA VAL A 23 -0.52 -2.12 -2.15
C VAL A 23 -0.98 -0.66 -2.21
N LEU A 24 -1.09 -0.08 -3.41
CA LEU A 24 -1.61 1.28 -3.58
C LEU A 24 -3.03 1.43 -3.00
N ALA A 25 -3.91 0.47 -3.27
CA ALA A 25 -5.27 0.49 -2.73
C ALA A 25 -5.27 0.50 -1.19
N MET A 26 -4.39 -0.28 -0.56
CA MET A 26 -4.27 -0.31 0.91
C MET A 26 -3.72 1.00 1.46
N ILE A 27 -2.71 1.59 0.82
CA ILE A 27 -2.18 2.91 1.21
C ILE A 27 -3.31 3.95 1.22
N LEU A 28 -4.15 3.97 0.19
CA LEU A 28 -5.29 4.89 0.11
C LEU A 28 -6.41 4.55 1.10
N TYR A 29 -6.71 3.26 1.26
CA TYR A 29 -7.75 2.78 2.17
C TYR A 29 -7.49 3.23 3.61
N PHE A 30 -6.26 3.04 4.10
CA PHE A 30 -5.88 3.47 5.44
C PHE A 30 -5.53 4.96 5.50
N GLY A 31 -4.85 5.51 4.48
CA GLY A 31 -4.45 6.91 4.48
C GLY A 31 -5.61 7.91 4.43
N ARG A 32 -6.78 7.47 3.95
CA ARG A 32 -8.02 8.26 3.86
C ARG A 32 -9.09 7.86 4.89
N GLY A 33 -8.78 6.92 5.78
CA GLY A 33 -9.68 6.45 6.83
C GLY A 33 -10.89 5.67 6.32
N LEU A 34 -10.82 5.07 5.13
CA LEU A 34 -11.93 4.28 4.58
C LEU A 34 -12.20 3.03 5.42
N ASP A 35 -11.21 2.54 6.14
CA ASP A 35 -11.37 1.49 7.15
C ASP A 35 -12.31 1.90 8.28
N LEU A 36 -12.18 3.14 8.76
CA LEU A 36 -13.05 3.73 9.76
C LEU A 36 -14.46 3.94 9.20
N ALA A 37 -14.56 4.44 7.96
CA ALA A 37 -15.85 4.63 7.28
C ALA A 37 -16.62 3.31 7.16
N VAL A 38 -15.95 2.23 6.73
CA VAL A 38 -16.54 0.89 6.62
C VAL A 38 -16.97 0.36 7.99
N ALA A 39 -16.16 0.56 9.03
CA ALA A 39 -16.50 0.14 10.39
C ALA A 39 -17.73 0.89 10.94
N ASN A 40 -17.84 2.19 10.67
CA ASN A 40 -18.99 3.01 11.07
C ASN A 40 -20.25 2.68 10.28
N GLN A 41 -20.11 2.46 8.96
CA GLN A 41 -21.22 2.03 8.11
C GLN A 41 -21.85 0.72 8.62
N LYS A 42 -21.04 -0.26 9.02
CA LYS A 42 -21.53 -1.53 9.59
C LYS A 42 -22.35 -1.36 10.87
N LYS A 43 -22.12 -0.28 11.61
CA LYS A 43 -22.85 0.08 12.83
C LYS A 43 -24.02 1.02 12.55
N SER A 44 -24.23 1.41 11.29
CA SER A 44 -25.21 2.44 10.88
C SER A 44 -25.01 3.77 11.60
N VAL A 45 -23.77 4.14 11.90
CA VAL A 45 -23.42 5.41 12.56
C VAL A 45 -22.67 6.32 11.61
N TRP A 46 -22.93 7.62 11.73
CA TRP A 46 -22.15 8.67 11.09
C TRP A 46 -21.32 9.39 12.14
N ASP A 47 -20.18 8.79 12.49
CA ASP A 47 -19.23 9.35 13.43
C ASP A 47 -18.01 9.89 12.68
N THR A 48 -17.79 11.20 12.79
CA THR A 48 -16.71 11.93 12.13
C THR A 48 -15.55 12.26 13.06
N GLU A 49 -15.72 12.04 14.37
CA GLU A 49 -14.68 12.36 15.37
C GLU A 49 -13.33 11.72 15.04
N PRO A 50 -13.25 10.45 14.58
CA PRO A 50 -11.97 9.81 14.27
C PRO A 50 -11.16 10.48 13.15
N TYR A 51 -11.76 11.37 12.36
CA TYR A 51 -11.10 12.06 11.25
C TYR A 51 -10.54 13.43 11.63
N TYR A 52 -10.90 13.98 12.79
CA TYR A 52 -10.47 15.32 13.23
C TYR A 52 -9.49 15.31 14.40
N MET A 53 -9.16 14.13 14.92
CA MET A 53 -8.15 13.93 15.96
C MET A 53 -6.73 14.05 15.42
N GLU A 54 -5.78 14.38 16.30
CA GLU A 54 -4.36 14.43 15.95
C GLU A 54 -3.89 13.06 15.45
N GLY A 55 -3.23 13.03 14.28
CA GLY A 55 -2.84 11.78 13.61
C GLY A 55 -3.96 11.10 12.82
N ALA A 56 -5.10 11.75 12.61
CA ALA A 56 -6.19 11.21 11.81
C ALA A 56 -5.77 10.86 10.37
N PRO A 57 -6.39 9.83 9.77
CA PRO A 57 -6.09 9.38 8.42
C PRO A 57 -6.76 10.27 7.35
N LEU A 58 -6.34 11.52 7.27
CA LEU A 58 -6.74 12.45 6.20
C LEU A 58 -5.53 12.91 5.39
N ASN A 59 -4.60 11.98 5.14
CA ASN A 59 -3.38 12.30 4.42
C ASN A 59 -3.64 12.24 2.90
N GLU A 60 -3.16 13.25 2.18
CA GLU A 60 -3.06 13.19 0.73
C GLU A 60 -1.82 12.40 0.33
N LEU A 61 -1.96 11.44 -0.57
CA LEU A 61 -0.84 10.59 -1.01
C LEU A 61 0.34 11.42 -1.56
N SER A 62 0.05 12.54 -2.22
CA SER A 62 1.02 13.51 -2.74
C SER A 62 1.90 14.16 -1.67
N GLU A 63 1.45 14.21 -0.41
CA GLU A 63 2.19 14.81 0.69
C GLU A 63 3.04 13.78 1.45
N LEU A 64 2.86 12.49 1.14
CA LEU A 64 3.52 11.40 1.84
C LEU A 64 4.89 11.06 1.23
N THR A 65 5.79 10.62 2.11
CA THR A 65 7.00 9.90 1.71
C THR A 65 6.78 8.40 1.89
N VAL A 66 6.79 7.64 0.79
CA VAL A 66 6.62 6.19 0.78
C VAL A 66 8.00 5.51 0.82
N GLY A 67 8.25 4.77 1.90
CA GLY A 67 9.42 3.90 2.04
C GLY A 67 9.16 2.51 1.48
N VAL A 68 9.98 2.06 0.53
CA VAL A 68 9.91 0.73 -0.08
C VAL A 68 11.12 -0.09 0.36
N LEU A 69 10.89 -1.07 1.24
CA LEU A 69 11.90 -2.04 1.66
C LEU A 69 11.83 -3.26 0.75
N GLY A 70 12.86 -3.47 -0.07
CA GLY A 70 12.90 -4.55 -1.05
C GLY A 70 12.46 -4.11 -2.45
N PHE A 71 13.41 -3.57 -3.21
CA PHE A 71 13.19 -3.07 -4.57
C PHE A 71 13.23 -4.16 -5.66
N GLY A 72 12.52 -5.26 -5.43
CA GLY A 72 12.33 -6.35 -6.39
C GLY A 72 11.21 -6.07 -7.39
N GLY A 73 10.69 -7.12 -8.04
CA GLY A 73 9.63 -6.98 -9.05
C GLY A 73 8.38 -6.23 -8.57
N VAL A 74 7.93 -6.48 -7.33
CA VAL A 74 6.76 -5.80 -6.76
C VAL A 74 7.13 -4.38 -6.30
N GLY A 75 8.25 -4.21 -5.59
CA GLY A 75 8.66 -2.93 -4.99
C GLY A 75 8.87 -1.83 -6.04
N SER A 76 9.44 -2.17 -7.20
CA SER A 76 9.60 -1.22 -8.30
C SER A 76 8.25 -0.79 -8.89
N GLU A 77 7.32 -1.72 -9.10
CA GLU A 77 5.98 -1.44 -9.61
C GLU A 77 5.13 -0.62 -8.64
N VAL A 78 5.31 -0.82 -7.32
CA VAL A 78 4.70 0.03 -6.28
C VAL A 78 5.25 1.45 -6.38
N SER A 79 6.57 1.58 -6.45
CA SER A 79 7.27 2.87 -6.49
C SER A 79 6.81 3.75 -7.66
N VAL A 80 6.67 3.16 -8.85
CA VAL A 80 6.18 3.86 -10.05
C VAL A 80 4.77 4.42 -9.82
N ARG A 81 3.87 3.65 -9.23
CA ARG A 81 2.47 4.05 -9.03
C ARG A 81 2.32 5.15 -8.00
N VAL A 82 2.96 5.01 -6.83
CA VAL A 82 2.85 6.02 -5.78
C VAL A 82 3.55 7.33 -6.19
N ALA A 83 4.69 7.26 -6.89
CA ALA A 83 5.35 8.43 -7.46
C ALA A 83 4.50 9.10 -8.54
N GLY A 84 3.82 8.31 -9.39
CA GLY A 84 2.89 8.81 -10.39
C GLY A 84 1.68 9.56 -9.81
N LEU A 85 1.34 9.32 -8.54
CA LEU A 85 0.31 10.03 -7.79
C LEU A 85 0.88 11.16 -6.90
N GLY A 86 2.16 11.51 -7.07
CA GLY A 86 2.79 12.66 -6.42
C GLY A 86 3.54 12.36 -5.14
N ALA A 87 3.54 11.12 -4.63
CA ALA A 87 4.27 10.78 -3.42
C ALA A 87 5.78 10.83 -3.64
N ARG A 88 6.54 11.22 -2.61
CA ARG A 88 8.00 11.06 -2.60
C ARG A 88 8.35 9.60 -2.29
N VAL A 89 9.27 9.00 -3.04
CA VAL A 89 9.68 7.60 -2.82
C VAL A 89 11.11 7.52 -2.28
N GLY A 90 11.30 6.75 -1.22
CA GLY A 90 12.60 6.27 -0.77
C GLY A 90 12.62 4.74 -0.85
N ALA A 91 13.66 4.15 -1.42
CA ALA A 91 13.80 2.70 -1.55
C ALA A 91 15.11 2.21 -0.91
N LEU A 92 15.05 1.07 -0.23
CA LEU A 92 16.17 0.39 0.43
C LEU A 92 16.21 -1.09 0.03
#